data_AF-A0A1H2MST1-F1
#
_entry.id   AF-A0A1H2MST1-F1
#
_cell.length_a   1.000
_cell.length_b   1.000
_cell.length_c   1.000
_cell.angle_alpha   90.00
_cell.angle_beta   90.00
_cell.angle_gamma   90.00
#
_symmetry.space_group_name_H-M   'P 1'
#
loop_
_entity.id
_entity.type
_entity.pdbx_description
1 polymer ?
#
loop_
_entity_poly.entity_id
_entity_poly.type
_entity_poly.pdbx_seq_one_letter_code
_entity_poly.pdbx_strand_id
1 'polypeptide(L)'
;MNARLRTRLAHVVLLVLGLVAVAYAVTLGGSPEIRCRGEVMTPGSVCVKADGSEGQTYEQRLATRRSAQPVVAGVGLVVAGFGTALLVADVRRRRGEEARTPGAAGQTDERDTV
;
A
#
# COMPACT_ATOMS: atom_id res chain seq x y z
N MET A 1 15.29 18.13 -11.01
CA MET A 1 14.99 16.79 -10.46
C MET A 1 14.59 15.88 -11.62
N ASN A 2 15.37 14.84 -11.93
CA ASN A 2 15.18 14.03 -13.14
C ASN A 2 13.82 13.31 -13.15
N ALA A 3 13.10 13.35 -14.28
CA ALA A 3 11.77 12.73 -14.41
C ALA A 3 11.76 11.25 -13.98
N ARG A 4 12.84 10.52 -14.32
CA ARG A 4 13.01 9.10 -13.96
C ARG A 4 13.15 8.85 -12.46
N LEU A 5 13.77 9.79 -11.73
CA LEU A 5 13.91 9.70 -10.27
C LEU A 5 12.54 9.90 -9.59
N ARG A 6 11.71 10.81 -10.11
CA ARG A 6 10.32 11.02 -9.64
C ARG A 6 9.47 9.76 -9.81
N THR A 7 9.57 9.08 -10.95
CA THR A 7 8.79 7.85 -11.20
C THR A 7 9.17 6.73 -10.22
N ARG A 8 10.47 6.56 -9.93
CA ARG A 8 10.94 5.58 -8.94
C ARG A 8 10.46 5.91 -7.53
N LEU A 9 10.58 7.18 -7.14
CA LEU A 9 10.05 7.65 -5.86
C LEU A 9 8.56 7.37 -5.74
N ALA A 10 7.78 7.57 -6.80
CA ALA A 10 6.35 7.26 -6.81
C ALA A 10 6.07 5.77 -6.57
N HIS A 11 6.82 4.86 -7.19
CA HIS A 11 6.67 3.41 -6.94
C HIS A 11 7.01 3.03 -5.50
N VAL A 12 8.11 3.57 -4.96
CA VAL A 12 8.53 3.32 -3.57
C VAL A 12 7.50 3.85 -2.59
N VAL A 13 6.97 5.06 -2.82
CA VAL A 13 5.92 5.66 -2.00
C VAL A 13 4.67 4.79 -2.00
N LEU A 14 4.23 4.28 -3.15
CA LEU A 14 3.10 3.35 -3.25
C LEU A 14 3.32 2.06 -2.44
N LEU A 15 4.52 1.47 -2.56
CA LEU A 15 4.88 0.27 -1.81
C LEU A 15 4.86 0.54 -0.29
N VAL A 16 5.45 1.65 0.15
CA VAL A 16 5.49 2.03 1.57
C VAL A 16 4.09 2.31 2.09
N LEU A 17 3.25 3.03 1.34
CA LEU A 17 1.85 3.27 1.70
C LEU A 17 1.07 1.96 1.86
N GLY A 18 1.25 1.01 0.94
CA GLY A 18 0.64 -0.32 1.03
C GLY A 18 1.08 -1.08 2.29
N LEU A 19 2.38 -1.10 2.58
CA LEU A 19 2.91 -1.73 3.79
C LEU A 19 2.43 -1.07 5.08
N VAL A 20 2.34 0.26 5.12
CA VAL A 20 1.79 1.00 6.25
C VAL A 20 0.32 0.65 6.47
N ALA A 21 -0.47 0.53 5.40
CA ALA A 21 -1.87 0.13 5.51
C ALA A 21 -2.03 -1.31 6.05
N VAL A 22 -1.19 -2.24 5.59
CA VAL A 22 -1.15 -3.60 6.12
C VAL A 22 -0.75 -3.58 7.61
N ALA A 23 0.35 -2.91 7.95
CA ALA A 23 0.83 -2.79 9.33
C ALA A 23 -0.25 -2.18 10.25
N TYR A 24 -0.96 -1.14 9.79
CA TYR A 24 -2.07 -0.55 10.52
C TYR A 24 -3.21 -1.54 10.74
N ALA A 25 -3.60 -2.33 9.72
CA ALA A 25 -4.65 -3.32 9.84
C ALA A 25 -4.31 -4.41 10.89
N VAL A 26 -3.05 -4.89 10.94
CA VAL A 26 -2.63 -5.91 11.92
C VAL A 26 -2.37 -5.38 13.33
N THR A 27 -1.94 -4.12 13.48
CA THR A 27 -1.51 -3.59 14.79
C THR A 27 -2.55 -2.71 15.48
N LEU A 28 -2.97 -1.61 14.86
CA LEU A 28 -3.91 -0.65 15.46
C LEU A 28 -5.37 -1.00 15.15
N GLY A 29 -5.63 -1.42 13.90
CA GLY A 29 -6.93 -1.91 13.46
C GLY A 29 -7.37 -3.18 14.18
N GLY A 30 -6.41 -3.96 14.71
CA GLY A 30 -6.63 -5.19 15.47
C GLY A 30 -6.93 -4.99 16.96
N SER A 31 -7.01 -3.75 17.46
CA SER A 31 -7.32 -3.51 18.89
C SER A 31 -8.66 -4.17 19.27
N PRO A 32 -8.67 -5.13 20.21
CA PRO A 32 -9.88 -5.90 20.57
C PRO A 32 -10.91 -5.05 21.33
N GLU A 33 -10.54 -3.82 21.69
CA GLU A 33 -11.38 -2.94 22.47
C GLU A 33 -12.37 -2.18 21.58
N ILE A 34 -13.63 -2.58 21.65
CA ILE A 34 -14.77 -1.80 21.17
C ILE A 34 -14.94 -0.63 22.15
N ARG A 35 -14.67 0.60 21.71
CA ARG A 35 -14.79 1.78 22.56
C ARG A 35 -16.04 2.60 22.24
N CYS A 36 -16.72 3.09 23.27
CA CYS A 36 -17.79 4.08 23.19
C CYS A 36 -17.31 5.35 23.90
N ARG A 37 -17.07 6.42 23.14
CA ARG A 37 -16.64 7.74 23.69
C ARG A 37 -15.36 7.67 24.56
N GLY A 38 -14.46 6.73 24.26
CA GLY A 38 -13.21 6.49 24.99
C GLY A 38 -13.27 5.32 25.98
N GLU A 39 -14.47 4.92 26.41
CA GLU A 39 -14.70 3.84 27.38
C GLU A 39 -14.74 2.47 26.69
N VAL A 40 -14.11 1.46 27.28
CA VAL A 40 -14.13 0.08 26.75
C VAL A 40 -15.51 -0.54 27.01
N MET A 41 -16.23 -0.89 25.94
CA MET A 41 -17.52 -1.60 26.04
C MET A 41 -17.29 -3.07 26.35
N THR A 42 -18.09 -3.61 27.27
CA THR A 42 -18.19 -5.04 27.57
C THR A 42 -19.37 -5.68 26.83
N PRO A 43 -19.38 -7.01 26.64
CA PRO A 43 -20.53 -7.73 26.11
C PRO A 43 -21.82 -7.41 26.88
N GLY A 44 -22.92 -7.13 26.17
CA GLY A 44 -24.19 -6.72 26.75
C GLY A 44 -24.35 -5.21 27.01
N SER A 45 -23.27 -4.41 26.88
CA SER A 45 -23.37 -2.96 26.97
C SER A 45 -24.01 -2.34 25.72
N VAL A 46 -24.71 -1.22 25.92
CA VAL A 46 -25.34 -0.40 24.89
C VAL A 46 -24.76 1.00 24.91
N CYS A 47 -24.29 1.46 23.76
CA CYS A 47 -23.76 2.81 23.58
C CYS A 47 -24.86 3.67 22.96
N VAL A 48 -25.41 4.60 23.73
CA VAL A 48 -26.38 5.59 23.22
C VAL A 48 -25.60 6.72 22.55
N LYS A 49 -25.93 7.04 21.30
CA LYS A 49 -25.33 8.19 20.61
C LYS A 49 -25.66 9.48 21.37
N ALA A 50 -24.78 10.47 21.25
CA ALA A 50 -24.87 11.73 22.02
C ALA A 50 -26.12 12.57 21.70
N ASP A 51 -26.75 12.32 20.56
CA ASP A 51 -28.02 12.91 20.10
C ASP A 51 -29.25 12.15 20.63
N GLY A 52 -29.07 11.05 21.37
CA GLY A 52 -30.16 10.26 21.95
C GLY A 52 -30.93 9.39 20.95
N SER A 53 -30.59 9.47 19.66
CA SER A 53 -31.37 8.92 18.55
C SER A 53 -31.29 7.40 18.41
N GLU A 54 -30.19 6.79 18.86
CA GLU A 54 -29.93 5.37 18.63
C GLU A 54 -28.94 4.77 19.65
N GLY A 55 -29.32 3.64 20.24
CA GLY A 55 -28.44 2.79 21.04
C GLY A 55 -27.84 1.69 20.18
N GLN A 56 -26.52 1.72 19.96
CA GLN A 56 -25.83 0.65 19.25
C GLN A 56 -25.27 -0.35 20.27
N THR A 57 -25.66 -1.62 20.16
CA THR A 57 -25.18 -2.66 21.08
C THR A 57 -23.72 -3.01 20.80
N TYR A 58 -23.05 -3.57 21.81
CA TYR A 58 -21.70 -4.14 21.65
C TYR A 58 -21.62 -5.09 20.43
N GLU A 59 -22.60 -5.97 20.28
CA GLU A 59 -22.62 -6.99 19.22
C GLU A 59 -22.78 -6.39 17.82
N GLN A 60 -23.60 -5.34 17.68
CA GLN A 60 -23.72 -4.62 16.40
C GLN A 60 -22.38 -3.98 15.99
N ARG A 61 -21.66 -3.37 16.94
CA ARG A 61 -20.33 -2.80 16.67
C ARG A 61 -19.28 -3.86 16.37
N LEU A 62 -19.34 -5.00 17.07
CA LEU A 62 -18.45 -6.13 16.83
C LEU A 62 -18.65 -6.70 15.42
N ALA A 63 -19.91 -6.85 14.98
CA ALA A 63 -20.24 -7.32 13.64
C ALA A 63 -19.71 -6.38 12.54
N THR A 64 -19.91 -5.07 12.69
CA THR A 64 -19.38 -4.07 11.75
C THR A 64 -17.86 -4.04 11.72
N ARG A 65 -17.18 -4.20 12.86
CA ARG A 65 -15.70 -4.28 12.88
C ARG A 65 -15.19 -5.54 12.18
N ARG A 66 -15.82 -6.69 12.42
CA ARG A 66 -15.45 -7.97 11.79
C ARG A 66 -15.56 -7.91 10.26
N SER A 67 -16.50 -7.15 9.70
CA SER A 67 -16.62 -7.00 8.25
C SER A 67 -15.66 -5.95 7.66
N ALA A 68 -15.31 -4.90 8.40
CA ALA A 68 -14.46 -3.82 7.89
C ALA A 68 -12.95 -4.16 7.89
N GLN A 69 -12.47 -4.88 8.91
CA GLN A 69 -11.05 -5.25 9.04
C GLN A 69 -10.47 -5.99 7.81
N PRO A 70 -11.11 -7.05 7.25
CA PRO A 70 -10.52 -7.80 6.14
C PRO A 70 -10.42 -6.95 4.86
N VAL A 71 -11.30 -5.97 4.68
CA VAL A 71 -11.28 -5.10 3.49
C VAL A 71 -10.04 -4.20 3.50
N VAL A 72 -9.73 -3.57 4.64
CA VAL A 72 -8.56 -2.69 4.77
C VAL A 72 -7.26 -3.47 4.54
N ALA A 73 -7.16 -4.66 5.13
CA ALA A 73 -6.00 -5.54 4.92
C ALA A 73 -5.87 -5.99 3.45
N GLY A 74 -6.97 -6.37 2.82
CA GLY A 74 -7.01 -6.80 1.42
C GLY A 74 -6.58 -5.67 0.47
N VAL A 75 -7.12 -4.46 0.64
CA VAL A 75 -6.74 -3.30 -0.18
C VAL A 75 -5.26 -2.96 0.02
N GLY A 76 -4.76 -2.97 1.26
CA GLY A 76 -3.34 -2.74 1.55
C GLY A 76 -2.42 -3.73 0.83
N LEU A 77 -2.77 -5.02 0.82
CA LEU A 77 -2.03 -6.05 0.08
C LEU A 77 -2.03 -5.83 -1.43
N VAL A 78 -3.17 -5.45 -2.01
CA VAL A 78 -3.26 -5.15 -3.45
C VAL A 78 -2.36 -3.97 -3.82
N VAL A 79 -2.40 -2.88 -3.04
CA VAL A 79 -1.56 -1.69 -3.28
C VAL A 79 -0.07 -2.02 -3.13
N ALA A 80 0.30 -2.77 -2.09
CA ALA A 80 1.69 -3.19 -1.87
C ALA A 80 2.19 -4.10 -3.01
N GLY A 81 1.37 -5.06 -3.45
CA GLY A 81 1.67 -5.94 -4.57
C GLY A 81 1.86 -5.17 -5.88
N PHE A 82 0.97 -4.22 -6.17
CA PHE A 82 1.06 -3.39 -7.37
C PHE A 82 2.32 -2.50 -7.37
N GLY A 83 2.62 -1.83 -6.25
CA GLY A 83 3.84 -1.04 -6.11
C GLY A 83 5.11 -1.88 -6.30
N THR A 84 5.12 -3.10 -5.75
CA THR A 84 6.22 -4.07 -5.92
C THR A 84 6.37 -4.49 -7.38
N ALA A 85 5.28 -4.81 -8.06
CA ALA A 85 5.30 -5.22 -9.47
C ALA A 85 5.87 -4.12 -10.38
N LEU A 86 5.45 -2.86 -10.17
CA LEU A 86 5.97 -1.71 -10.91
C LEU A 86 7.46 -1.47 -10.67
N LEU A 87 7.91 -1.61 -9.42
CA LEU A 87 9.32 -1.47 -9.06
C LEU A 87 10.18 -2.55 -9.73
N VAL A 88 9.72 -3.81 -9.71
CA VAL A 88 10.40 -4.92 -10.38
C VAL A 88 10.45 -4.71 -11.89
N ALA A 89 9.37 -4.22 -12.51
CA ALA A 89 9.33 -3.94 -13.94
C ALA A 89 10.33 -2.84 -14.35
N ASP A 90 10.42 -1.75 -13.57
CA ASP A 90 11.40 -0.67 -13.83
C ASP A 90 12.84 -1.17 -13.73
N VAL A 91 13.15 -1.99 -12.71
CA VAL A 91 14.48 -2.59 -12.54
C VAL A 91 14.81 -3.56 -13.67
N ARG A 92 13.87 -4.41 -14.10
CA ARG A 92 14.07 -5.36 -15.20
C ARG A 92 14.28 -4.67 -16.54
N ARG A 93 13.55 -3.59 -16.84
CA ARG A 93 13.76 -2.80 -18.07
C ARG A 93 15.18 -2.26 -18.18
N ARG A 94 15.76 -1.81 -17.06
CA ARG A 94 17.15 -1.33 -17.04
C ARG A 94 18.16 -2.41 -17.37
N ARG A 95 18.03 -3.60 -16.79
CA ARG A 95 18.91 -4.74 -17.12
C ARG A 95 18.86 -5.10 -18.60
N GLY A 96 17.69 -4.95 -19.23
CA GLY A 96 17.53 -5.16 -20.68
C GLY A 96 18.09 -4.05 -21.57
N GLU A 97 18.10 -2.79 -21.10
CA GLU A 97 18.76 -1.67 -21.81
C GLU A 97 20.29 -1.76 -21.69
N GLU A 98 20.81 -2.05 -20.50
CA GLU A 98 22.25 -2.25 -20.26
C GLU A 98 22.80 -3.44 -21.06
N ALA A 99 22.06 -4.56 -21.11
CA ALA A 99 22.43 -5.72 -21.92
C ALA A 99 22.32 -5.48 -23.44
N ARG A 100 21.57 -4.46 -23.88
CA ARG A 100 21.49 -4.05 -25.30
C ARG A 100 22.62 -3.08 -25.68
N THR A 101 23.38 -2.55 -24.72
CA THR A 101 24.57 -1.72 -24.96
C THR A 101 25.91 -2.44 -24.67
N PRO A 102 26.31 -3.46 -25.44
CA PRO A 102 27.71 -3.87 -25.53
C PRO A 102 28.33 -3.70 -26.93
N GLY A 103 27.77 -2.87 -27.83
CA GLY A 103 28.19 -2.87 -29.25
C GLY A 103 28.21 -1.55 -30.02
N ALA A 104 28.13 -0.38 -29.37
CA ALA A 104 28.21 0.92 -30.07
C ALA A 104 29.60 1.59 -29.95
N ALA A 105 30.67 0.79 -29.84
CA ALA A 105 32.05 1.23 -29.85
C ALA A 105 32.85 0.40 -30.87
N GLY A 106 32.55 0.59 -32.15
CA GLY A 106 33.24 -0.17 -33.21
C GLY A 106 32.80 0.12 -34.64
N GLN A 107 32.32 1.33 -34.96
CA GLN A 107 32.03 1.68 -36.35
C GLN A 107 32.28 3.18 -36.62
N THR A 108 33.53 3.58 -36.42
CA THR A 108 34.10 4.78 -37.06
C THR A 108 35.49 4.41 -37.51
N ASP A 109 35.59 3.69 -38.63
CA ASP A 109 36.75 3.79 -39.50
C ASP A 109 36.34 3.29 -40.89
N GLU A 110 36.99 3.80 -41.93
CA GLU A 110 36.78 3.43 -43.34
C GLU A 110 35.67 4.18 -44.11
N ARG A 111 35.64 5.50 -43.91
CA ARG A 111 35.47 6.42 -45.04
C ARG A 111 36.68 7.34 -45.08
N ASP A 112 37.74 6.89 -45.76
CA ASP A 112 38.66 7.76 -46.50
C ASP A 112 39.84 6.92 -47.01
N THR A 113 39.79 6.53 -48.29
CA THR A 113 40.94 6.69 -49.20
C THR A 113 40.49 6.45 -50.64
N VAL A 114 40.42 7.56 -51.37
CA VAL A 114 40.78 7.81 -52.80
C VAL A 114 40.59 6.68 -53.80
#